data_AF-A0A832JDK0-F1
#
_entry.id   AF-A0A832JDK0-F1
#
_cell.length_a   1.000
_cell.length_b   1.000
_cell.length_c   1.000
_cell.angle_alpha   90.00
_cell.angle_beta   90.00
_cell.angle_gamma   90.00
#
_symmetry.space_group_name_H-M   'P 1'
#
loop_
_entity.id
_entity.type
_entity.pdbx_description
1 polymer ?
#
loop_
_entity_poly.entity_id
_entity_poly.type
_entity_poly.pdbx_seq_one_letter_code
_entity_poly.pdbx_strand_id
1 'polypeptide(L)'
;MADRIRVGTRGSLLARAQTRWVVGRLQERFPGQAFEEVIIRTQGDKVRDRALSRIGGKGLFVKELEEALQRGEIDFAVHSLKDLPTSLPEGLTLAAVPEREEAADALVLP
;
A
#
# COMPACT_ATOMS: atom_id res chain seq x y z
N MET A 1 -25.23 9.03 6.86
CA MET A 1 -23.84 8.85 7.34
C MET A 1 -22.97 9.03 6.12
N ALA A 2 -21.95 9.89 6.15
CA ALA A 2 -21.03 10.00 5.02
C ALA A 2 -20.33 8.66 4.83
N ASP A 3 -20.38 8.09 3.62
CA ASP A 3 -19.66 6.84 3.31
C ASP A 3 -18.17 7.07 3.55
N ARG A 4 -17.56 6.23 4.39
CA ARG A 4 -16.12 6.28 4.69
C ARG A 4 -15.38 5.63 3.54
N ILE A 5 -14.32 6.28 3.06
CA ILE A 5 -13.42 5.70 2.06
C ILE A 5 -12.41 4.81 2.79
N ARG A 6 -12.41 3.53 2.46
CA ARG A 6 -11.57 2.48 3.02
C ARG A 6 -10.24 2.41 2.28
N VAL A 7 -9.16 2.61 3.01
CA VAL A 7 -7.80 2.72 2.48
C VAL A 7 -7.00 1.49 2.90
N GLY A 8 -6.72 0.62 1.94
CA GLY A 8 -5.92 -0.58 2.14
C GLY A 8 -4.45 -0.27 2.38
N THR A 9 -3.88 -0.95 3.38
CA THR A 9 -2.44 -0.89 3.67
C THR A 9 -1.90 -2.20 4.21
N ARG A 10 -0.58 -2.40 4.08
CA ARG A 10 0.12 -3.49 4.75
C ARG A 10 0.29 -3.19 6.24
N GLY A 11 0.54 -4.23 7.03
CA GLY A 11 0.69 -4.10 8.49
C GLY A 11 2.01 -3.47 8.97
N SER A 12 3.00 -3.28 8.10
CA SER A 12 4.32 -2.75 8.51
C SER A 12 4.23 -1.28 8.95
N LEU A 13 5.11 -0.86 9.88
CA LEU A 13 5.12 0.53 10.37
C LEU A 13 5.28 1.55 9.24
N LEU A 14 6.16 1.27 8.27
CA LEU A 14 6.38 2.13 7.12
C LEU A 14 5.15 2.22 6.21
N ALA A 15 4.49 1.10 5.90
CA ALA A 15 3.31 1.11 5.03
C ALA A 15 2.16 1.93 5.65
N ARG A 16 1.96 1.77 6.96
CA ARG A 16 0.96 2.56 7.70
C ARG A 16 1.32 4.04 7.74
N ALA A 17 2.61 4.38 7.92
CA ALA A 17 3.08 5.76 7.86
C ALA A 17 2.82 6.40 6.49
N GLN A 18 3.15 5.70 5.40
CA GLN A 18 2.87 6.14 4.02
C GLN A 18 1.37 6.33 3.79
N THR A 19 0.55 5.39 4.28
CA THR A 19 -0.92 5.46 4.15
C THR A 19 -1.50 6.67 4.86
N ARG A 20 -1.06 6.91 6.10
CA ARG A 20 -1.49 8.08 6.89
C ARG A 20 -1.04 9.39 6.29
N TRP A 21 0.15 9.43 5.69
CA TRP A 21 0.61 10.60 4.94
C TRP A 21 -0.32 10.90 3.77
N VAL A 22 -0.66 9.91 2.93
CA VAL A 22 -1.61 10.08 1.82
C VAL A 22 -2.98 10.52 2.32
N VAL A 23 -3.51 9.86 3.36
CA VAL A 23 -4.80 10.20 3.96
C VAL A 23 -4.79 11.63 4.52
N GLY A 24 -3.71 12.06 5.17
CA GLY A 24 -3.57 13.43 5.67
C GLY A 24 -3.70 14.47 4.56
N ARG A 25 -3.01 14.28 3.44
CA ARG A 25 -3.10 15.17 2.27
C ARG A 25 -4.50 15.16 1.64
N LEU A 26 -5.16 14.00 1.61
CA LEU A 26 -6.54 13.90 1.13
C LEU A 26 -7.52 14.60 2.10
N GLN A 27 -7.32 14.49 3.41
CA GLN A 27 -8.14 15.13 4.42
C GLN A 27 -8.05 16.66 4.35
N GLU A 28 -6.85 17.20 4.10
CA GLU A 28 -6.65 18.64 3.86
C GLU A 28 -7.46 19.14 2.66
N ARG A 29 -7.53 18.33 1.59
CA ARG A 29 -8.26 18.68 0.36
C ARG A 29 -9.76 18.43 0.47
N PHE A 30 -10.17 17.42 1.23
CA PHE A 30 -11.54 16.96 1.38
C PHE A 30 -11.92 16.85 2.87
N PRO A 31 -12.03 17.97 3.60
CA PRO A 31 -12.19 17.96 5.06
C PRO A 31 -13.48 17.30 5.56
N GLY A 32 -14.52 17.23 4.72
CA GLY A 32 -15.77 16.52 5.06
C GLY A 32 -15.77 15.03 4.74
N GLN A 33 -14.73 14.52 4.07
CA GLN A 33 -14.62 13.11 3.72
C GLN A 33 -13.96 12.35 4.88
N ALA A 34 -14.55 11.22 5.25
CA ALA A 34 -13.95 10.32 6.23
C ALA A 34 -13.14 9.23 5.52
N PHE A 35 -11.95 8.94 6.04
CA PHE A 35 -11.08 7.86 5.58
C PHE A 35 -10.88 6.83 6.69
N GLU A 36 -10.83 5.56 6.33
CA GLU A 36 -10.63 4.44 7.24
C GLU A 36 -9.43 3.59 6.81
N GLU A 37 -8.42 3.46 7.65
CA GLU A 37 -7.25 2.60 7.40
C GLU A 37 -7.64 1.12 7.60
N VAL A 38 -7.59 0.32 6.53
CA VAL A 38 -7.86 -1.12 6.55
C VAL A 38 -6.56 -1.90 6.37
N ILE A 39 -6.13 -2.60 7.42
CA ILE A 39 -4.89 -3.37 7.40
C ILE A 39 -5.13 -4.74 6.77
N ILE A 40 -4.52 -4.97 5.61
CA ILE A 40 -4.53 -6.27 4.92
C ILE A 40 -3.23 -7.01 5.24
N ARG A 41 -3.35 -8.21 5.83
CA ARG A 41 -2.21 -9.07 6.14
C ARG A 41 -1.78 -9.83 4.88
N THR A 42 -0.58 -9.53 4.38
CA THR A 42 -0.02 -10.20 3.19
C THR A 42 0.73 -11.47 3.58
N GLN A 43 0.89 -12.42 2.65
CA GLN A 43 1.78 -13.57 2.86
C GLN A 43 3.23 -13.14 3.09
N GLY A 44 3.68 -12.06 2.46
CA GLY A 44 5.00 -11.48 2.70
C GLY A 44 5.23 -11.01 4.14
N ASP A 45 4.18 -10.65 4.88
CA ASP A 45 4.30 -10.29 6.30
C ASP A 45 4.47 -11.53 7.21
N LYS A 46 4.09 -12.72 6.73
CA LYS A 46 4.24 -14.00 7.44
C LYS A 46 5.62 -14.64 7.27
N VAL A 47 6.37 -14.25 6.24
CA VAL A 47 7.68 -14.84 5.94
C VAL A 47 8.79 -13.85 6.30
N ARG A 48 9.24 -13.89 7.57
CA ARG A 48 10.39 -13.10 8.05
C ARG A 48 11.73 -13.85 7.96
N ASP A 49 11.69 -15.18 7.87
CA ASP A 49 12.87 -16.03 8.09
C ASP A 49 13.48 -16.62 6.81
N ARG A 50 13.05 -16.17 5.63
CA ARG A 50 13.61 -16.64 4.35
C ARG A 50 13.89 -15.46 3.42
N ALA A 51 15.01 -15.53 2.70
CA ALA A 51 15.36 -14.54 1.71
C ALA A 51 14.26 -14.41 0.64
N LEU A 52 13.81 -13.19 0.38
CA LEU A 52 12.83 -12.83 -0.66
C LEU A 52 13.16 -13.46 -2.03
N SER A 53 14.45 -13.54 -2.37
CA SER A 53 14.95 -14.18 -3.60
C SER A 53 14.62 -15.67 -3.72
N ARG A 54 14.43 -16.37 -2.59
CA ARG A 54 14.06 -17.80 -2.55
C ARG A 54 12.56 -18.06 -2.51
N ILE A 55 11.75 -17.03 -2.27
CA ILE A 55 10.30 -17.16 -2.11
C ILE A 55 9.58 -17.09 -3.47
N GLY A 56 10.21 -16.56 -4.51
CA GLY A 56 9.79 -16.73 -5.90
C GLY A 56 8.31 -16.42 -6.13
N GLY A 57 7.95 -15.15 -6.27
CA GLY A 57 6.59 -14.77 -6.62
C GLY A 57 6.49 -13.29 -6.95
N LYS A 58 6.18 -12.97 -8.21
CA LYS A 58 5.72 -11.62 -8.58
C LYS A 58 4.50 -11.27 -7.71
N GLY A 59 4.52 -10.12 -7.04
CA GLY A 59 3.36 -9.62 -6.28
C GLY A 59 3.18 -10.13 -4.85
N LEU A 60 4.23 -10.68 -4.20
CA LEU A 60 4.15 -11.25 -2.84
C LEU A 60 3.61 -10.29 -1.74
N PHE A 61 3.65 -8.99 -2.01
CA PHE A 61 3.20 -7.93 -1.10
C PHE A 61 1.97 -7.17 -1.59
N VAL A 62 1.46 -7.49 -2.78
CA VAL A 62 0.46 -6.69 -3.49
C VAL A 62 -0.81 -7.49 -3.74
N LYS A 63 -0.68 -8.82 -3.93
CA LYS A 63 -1.80 -9.70 -4.29
C LYS A 63 -3.00 -9.59 -3.35
N GLU A 64 -2.81 -9.63 -2.04
CA GLU A 64 -3.94 -9.57 -1.11
C GLU A 64 -4.64 -8.20 -1.10
N LEU A 65 -3.91 -7.12 -1.39
CA LEU A 65 -4.49 -5.78 -1.53
C LEU A 65 -5.24 -5.64 -2.86
N GLU A 66 -4.70 -6.19 -3.95
CA GLU A 66 -5.37 -6.24 -5.26
C GLU A 66 -6.68 -7.03 -5.18
N GLU A 67 -6.67 -8.20 -4.54
CA GLU A 67 -7.87 -9.00 -4.33
C GLU A 67 -8.89 -8.28 -3.44
N ALA A 68 -8.46 -7.55 -2.40
CA ALA A 68 -9.33 -6.76 -1.56
C ALA A 68 -9.98 -5.58 -2.32
N LEU A 69 -9.24 -4.94 -3.24
CA LEU A 69 -9.79 -3.93 -4.15
C LEU A 69 -10.85 -4.55 -5.08
N GLN A 70 -10.55 -5.69 -5.70
CA GLN A 70 -11.47 -6.37 -6.62
C GLN A 70 -12.75 -6.85 -5.91
N ARG A 71 -12.66 -7.26 -4.63
CA ARG A 71 -13.83 -7.62 -3.81
C ARG A 71 -14.58 -6.40 -3.26
N GLY A 72 -14.08 -5.18 -3.47
CA GLY A 72 -14.67 -3.97 -2.92
C GLY A 72 -14.61 -3.92 -1.39
N GLU A 73 -13.61 -4.55 -0.77
CA GLU A 73 -13.35 -4.49 0.68
C GLU A 73 -12.63 -3.19 1.07
N ILE A 74 -11.87 -2.64 0.12
CA ILE A 74 -11.18 -1.35 0.19
C ILE A 74 -11.43 -0.58 -1.11
N ASP A 75 -11.35 0.74 -1.06
CA ASP A 75 -11.67 1.62 -2.18
C ASP A 75 -10.39 2.06 -2.93
N PHE A 76 -9.27 2.19 -2.22
CA PHE A 76 -7.93 2.30 -2.82
C PHE A 76 -6.86 1.73 -1.88
N ALA A 77 -5.66 1.46 -2.40
CA ALA A 77 -4.52 0.99 -1.63
C ALA A 77 -3.32 1.93 -1.79
N VAL A 78 -2.48 2.02 -0.74
CA VAL A 78 -1.23 2.79 -0.75
C VAL A 78 -0.04 1.83 -0.73
N HIS A 79 0.88 2.01 -1.67
CA HIS A 79 2.07 1.18 -1.83
C HIS A 79 3.33 2.02 -1.96
N SER A 80 4.47 1.44 -1.56
CA SER A 80 5.75 1.86 -2.08
C SER A 80 5.83 1.47 -3.56
N LEU A 81 6.07 2.44 -4.46
CA LEU A 81 6.02 2.20 -5.91
C LEU A 81 6.96 1.08 -6.37
N LYS A 82 8.12 0.92 -5.71
CA LYS A 82 9.09 -0.16 -6.00
C LYS A 82 8.57 -1.58 -5.76
N ASP A 83 7.50 -1.72 -4.97
CA ASP A 83 6.91 -3.02 -4.63
C ASP A 83 5.80 -3.43 -5.62
N LEU A 84 5.34 -2.51 -6.48
CA LEU A 84 4.30 -2.80 -7.47
C LEU A 84 4.85 -3.59 -8.66
N PRO A 85 4.06 -4.53 -9.22
CA PRO A 85 4.44 -5.22 -10.45
C PRO A 85 4.46 -4.24 -11.63
N THR A 86 5.28 -4.54 -12.65
CA THR A 86 5.34 -3.73 -13.88
C THR A 86 4.08 -3.84 -14.73
N SER A 87 3.33 -4.94 -14.58
CA SER A 87 2.02 -5.14 -15.18
C SER A 87 0.97 -5.19 -14.07
N LEU A 88 0.02 -4.26 -14.09
CA LEU A 88 -1.09 -4.26 -13.14
C LEU A 88 -2.15 -5.30 -13.54
N PRO A 89 -2.87 -5.90 -12.58
CA PRO A 89 -4.00 -6.77 -12.87
C PRO A 89 -5.10 -6.03 -13.64
N GLU A 90 -5.85 -6.76 -14.46
CA GLU A 90 -7.03 -6.23 -15.14
C GLU A 90 -8.03 -5.65 -14.13
N GLY A 91 -8.62 -4.50 -14.48
CA GLY A 91 -9.57 -3.78 -13.63
C GLY A 91 -8.93 -2.91 -12.54
N LEU A 92 -7.61 -2.94 -12.38
CA LEU A 92 -6.88 -2.07 -11.46
C LEU A 92 -5.98 -1.08 -12.22
N THR A 93 -5.73 0.07 -11.61
CA THR A 93 -4.88 1.11 -12.21
C THR A 93 -4.06 1.83 -11.14
N LEU A 94 -2.90 2.35 -11.54
CA LEU A 94 -2.11 3.26 -10.71
C LEU A 94 -2.74 4.66 -10.80
N ALA A 95 -3.67 4.95 -9.89
CA ALA A 95 -4.47 6.17 -9.94
C ALA A 95 -3.67 7.46 -9.64
N ALA A 96 -2.61 7.36 -8.82
CA ALA A 96 -1.80 8.51 -8.45
C ALA A 96 -0.38 8.10 -8.08
N VAL A 97 0.57 9.00 -8.35
CA VAL A 97 1.95 8.93 -7.85
C VAL A 97 2.25 10.26 -7.18
N PRO A 98 2.40 10.31 -5.84
CA PRO A 98 2.77 11.52 -5.12
C PRO A 98 4.16 12.03 -5.55
N GLU A 99 4.49 13.26 -5.14
CA GLU A 99 5.86 13.79 -5.27
C GLU A 99 6.87 12.83 -4.63
N ARG A 100 7.99 12.62 -5.32
CA ARG A 100 8.97 11.61 -4.93
C ARG A 100 9.85 12.14 -3.81
N GLU A 101 9.95 11.37 -2.73
CA GLU A 101 10.97 11.56 -1.70
C GLU A 101 12.38 11.25 -2.22
N GLU A 102 13.40 11.53 -1.40
CA GLU A 102 14.79 11.18 -1.71
C GLU A 102 14.92 9.70 -2.12
N ALA A 103 15.59 9.46 -3.25
CA ALA A 103 15.70 8.16 -3.89
C ALA A 103 17.04 7.45 -3.62
N ALA A 104 17.99 8.14 -3.00
CA ALA A 104 19.30 7.60 -2.67
C ALA A 104 19.22 6.47 -1.63
N ASP A 105 20.11 5.48 -1.78
CA ASP A 105 20.37 4.51 -0.74
C ASP A 105 21.14 5.16 0.43
N ALA A 106 20.95 4.63 1.64
CA ALA A 106 21.63 5.10 2.84
C ALA A 106 22.58 4.02 3.40
N LEU A 107 23.79 4.41 3.79
CA LEU A 107 24.70 3.57 4.57
C LEU A 107 24.32 3.68 6.05
N VAL A 108 23.95 2.56 6.68
CA VAL A 108 23.63 2.48 8.11
C VAL A 108 24.76 1.73 8.81
N LEU A 109 25.47 2.40 9.72
CA LEU A 109 26.56 1.85 10.55
C LEU A 109 26.12 1.76 12.03
N PRO A 110 26.75 0.88 12.84
CA PRO A 110 26.49 0.76 14.28
C PRO A 110 26.71 2.05 15.08
#